data_AF-A0A6I6E9Y7-F1
#
_entry.id   AF-A0A6I6E9Y7-F1
#
_cell.length_a   1.000
_cell.length_b   1.000
_cell.length_c   1.000
_cell.angle_alpha   90.00
_cell.angle_beta   90.00
_cell.angle_gamma   90.00
#
_symmetry.space_group_name_H-M   'P 1'
#
loop_
_entity.id
_entity.type
_entity.pdbx_description
1 polymer ?
#
loop_
_entity_poly.entity_id
_entity_poly.type
_entity_poly.pdbx_seq_one_letter_code
_entity_poly.pdbx_strand_id
1 'polypeptide(L)' 'MPAFDAQAASRYAAIVARCTGAGRPINVEDAQIAAIALAHRINWVTRHTHDFAGIEGLAPLDPWQPAA' A
#
# COMPACT_ATOMS: atom_id res chain seq x y z
N MET A 1 7.29 7.65 -8.71
CA MET A 1 7.15 7.45 -7.25
C MET A 1 8.43 7.91 -6.59
N PRO A 2 8.38 8.49 -5.37
CA PRO A 2 9.57 8.75 -4.55
C PRO A 2 10.38 7.47 -4.34
N ALA A 3 11.66 7.62 -4.01
CA ALA A 3 12.51 6.48 -3.66
C ALA A 3 12.04 5.82 -2.36
N PHE A 4 12.37 4.55 -2.17
CA PHE A 4 12.16 3.86 -0.90
C PHE A 4 13.19 4.36 0.13
N ASP A 5 12.78 5.27 1.00
CA ASP A 5 13.61 5.89 2.03
C ASP A 5 13.37 5.29 3.43
N ALA A 6 14.01 5.86 4.45
CA ALA A 6 13.88 5.38 5.83
C ALA A 6 12.45 5.49 6.40
N GLN A 7 11.67 6.48 5.94
CA GLN A 7 10.28 6.65 6.35
C GLN A 7 9.40 5.56 5.70
N ALA A 8 9.59 5.29 4.41
CA ALA A 8 8.96 4.18 3.72
C ALA A 8 9.37 2.84 4.35
N ALA A 9 10.64 2.62 4.67
CA ALA A 9 11.11 1.39 5.32
C ALA A 9 10.41 1.09 6.64
N SER A 10 10.18 2.12 7.46
CA SER A 10 9.45 1.97 8.73
C SER A 10 7.99 1.56 8.50
N ARG A 11 7.34 2.13 7.49
CA ARG A 11 5.96 1.77 7.12
C ARG A 11 5.87 0.38 6.50
N TYR A 12 6.84 -0.01 5.67
CA TYR A 12 6.94 -1.34 5.07
C TYR A 12 6.93 -2.42 6.15
N ALA A 13 7.77 -2.27 7.17
CA ALA A 13 7.84 -3.23 8.28
C ALA A 13 6.47 -3.39 8.98
N ALA A 14 5.77 -2.27 9.25
CA ALA A 14 4.44 -2.30 9.85
C ALA A 14 3.39 -2.97 8.96
N ILE A 15 3.42 -2.71 7.64
CA ILE A 15 2.51 -3.34 6.67
C ILE A 15 2.72 -4.84 6.65
N VAL A 16 3.97 -5.30 6.44
CA VAL A 16 4.30 -6.72 6.35
C VAL A 16 3.94 -7.45 7.64
N ALA A 17 4.29 -6.89 8.80
CA ALA A 17 3.96 -7.48 10.09
C ALA A 17 2.45 -7.64 10.28
N ARG A 18 1.66 -6.61 9.93
CA ARG A 18 0.21 -6.65 10.09
C ARG A 18 -0.47 -7.60 9.10
N CYS A 19 -0.07 -7.58 7.83
CA CYS A 19 -0.55 -8.50 6.80
C CYS A 19 -0.26 -9.97 7.20
N THR A 20 0.96 -10.24 7.66
CA THR A 20 1.36 -11.57 8.13
C THR A 20 0.55 -11.99 9.36
N GLY A 21 0.41 -11.11 10.36
CA GLY A 21 -0.39 -11.37 11.56
C GLY A 21 -1.89 -11.58 11.28
N ALA A 22 -2.41 -10.98 10.21
CA ALA A 22 -3.79 -11.16 9.75
C ALA A 22 -3.99 -12.39 8.84
N GLY A 23 -2.96 -13.22 8.62
CA GLY A 23 -3.04 -14.40 7.75
C GLY A 23 -3.19 -14.08 6.26
N ARG A 24 -2.86 -12.85 5.86
CA ARG A 24 -2.91 -12.36 4.47
C ARG A 24 -1.57 -11.72 4.11
N PRO A 25 -0.51 -12.52 3.90
CA PRO A 25 0.80 -11.98 3.52
C PRO A 25 0.71 -11.20 2.21
N ILE A 26 1.49 -10.12 2.13
CA ILE A 26 1.62 -9.26 0.95
C ILE A 26 2.99 -9.50 0.31
N ASN A 27 3.08 -9.40 -1.01
CA ASN A 27 4.38 -9.50 -1.68
C ASN A 27 5.26 -8.27 -1.40
N VAL A 28 6.55 -8.39 -1.72
CA VAL A 28 7.54 -7.36 -1.39
C VAL A 28 7.28 -6.07 -2.17
N GLU A 29 6.95 -6.18 -3.44
CA GLU A 29 6.75 -5.07 -4.36
C GLU A 29 5.56 -4.20 -3.96
N ASP A 30 4.40 -4.82 -3.69
CA ASP A 30 3.18 -4.14 -3.26
C ASP A 30 3.35 -3.53 -1.87
N ALA A 31 4.06 -4.20 -0.97
CA ALA A 31 4.38 -3.64 0.35
C ALA A 31 5.30 -2.41 0.23
N GLN A 32 6.28 -2.42 -0.67
CA GLN A 32 7.13 -1.25 -0.93
C GLN A 32 6.33 -0.10 -1.53
N ILE A 33 5.49 -0.38 -2.52
CA ILE A 33 4.60 0.60 -3.15
C ILE A 33 3.67 1.25 -2.10
N ALA A 34 3.00 0.43 -1.30
CA ALA A 34 2.10 0.88 -0.23
C ALA A 34 2.85 1.74 0.80
N ALA A 35 4.06 1.32 1.18
CA ALA A 35 4.89 2.05 2.13
C ALA A 35 5.29 3.44 1.63
N ILE A 36 5.70 3.54 0.37
CA ILE A 36 6.03 4.82 -0.28
C ILE A 36 4.80 5.71 -0.36
N ALA A 37 3.65 5.17 -0.80
CA ALA A 37 2.42 5.93 -0.91
C ALA A 37 2.00 6.52 0.44
N LEU A 38 2.07 5.73 1.52
CA LEU A 38 1.75 6.18 2.87
C LEU A 38 2.79 7.17 3.45
N ALA A 39 4.07 7.00 3.14
CA ALA A 39 5.13 7.89 3.61
C ALA A 39 4.95 9.31 3.06
N HIS A 40 4.58 9.41 1.77
CA HIS A 40 4.50 10.68 1.05
C HIS A 40 3.07 11.17 0.81
N ARG A 41 2.05 10.53 1.37
CA ARG A 41 0.61 10.86 1.22
C ARG A 41 0.19 10.99 -0.25
N ILE A 42 0.62 10.03 -1.06
CA ILE A 42 0.33 10.00 -2.49
C ILE A 42 -0.99 9.26 -2.70
N ASN A 43 -1.90 9.85 -3.50
CA ASN A 43 -3.08 9.14 -3.97
C ASN A 43 -2.64 8.03 -4.93
N TRP A 44 -2.85 6.78 -4.50
CA TRP A 44 -2.46 5.60 -5.25
C TRP A 44 -3.57 5.20 -6.21
N VAL A 45 -3.21 4.96 -7.48
CA VAL A 45 -4.15 4.61 -8.54
C VAL A 45 -3.79 3.22 -9.06
N THR A 46 -4.68 2.24 -8.90
CA THR A 46 -4.48 0.86 -9.37
C THR A 46 -5.81 0.18 -9.63
N ARG A 47 -5.83 -0.73 -10.61
CA ARG A 47 -6.96 -1.63 -10.85
C ARG A 47 -7.04 -2.79 -9.85
N HIS A 48 -5.94 -3.12 -9.18
CA HIS A 48 -5.88 -4.25 -8.24
C HIS A 48 -6.02 -3.75 -6.79
N THR A 49 -7.13 -3.08 -6.48
CA THR A 49 -7.35 -2.49 -5.15
C THR A 49 -7.43 -3.54 -4.03
N HIS A 50 -7.84 -4.77 -4.37
CA HIS A 50 -8.00 -5.89 -3.43
C HIS A 50 -6.70 -6.34 -2.75
N ASP A 51 -5.54 -6.21 -3.41
CA ASP A 51 -4.23 -6.57 -2.87
C ASP A 51 -3.82 -5.66 -1.71
N PHE A 52 -4.35 -4.44 -1.71
CA PHE A 52 -4.10 -3.42 -0.70
C PHE A 52 -5.21 -3.36 0.36
N ALA A 53 -6.23 -4.23 0.25
CA ALA A 53 -7.38 -4.23 1.16
C ALA A 53 -6.93 -4.58 2.58
N GLY A 54 -7.23 -3.67 3.51
CA GLY A 54 -6.83 -3.78 4.91
C GLY A 54 -5.55 -3.03 5.24
N ILE A 55 -4.88 -2.36 4.29
CA ILE A 55 -3.78 -1.42 4.59
C ILE A 55 -4.35 -0.11 5.13
N GLU A 56 -4.15 0.16 6.42
CA GLU A 56 -4.69 1.35 7.07
C GLU A 56 -4.04 2.63 6.53
N GLY A 57 -4.86 3.64 6.24
CA GLY A 57 -4.43 4.91 5.66
C GLY A 57 -4.14 4.87 4.16
N LEU A 58 -4.26 3.71 3.51
CA LEU A 58 -4.13 3.59 2.06
C LEU A 58 -5.52 3.51 1.44
N ALA A 59 -5.81 4.42 0.52
CA ALA A 59 -7.06 4.44 -0.25
C ALA A 59 -6.73 4.36 -1.75
N PRO A 60 -6.55 3.14 -2.30
CA PRO A 60 -6.36 2.93 -3.72
C PRO A 60 -7.59 3.40 -4.50
N LEU A 61 -7.37 4.19 -5.55
CA LEU A 61 -8.40 4.57 -6.51
C LEU A 61 -8.29 3.68 -7.74
N ASP A 62 -9.39 3.03 -8.11
CA ASP A 62 -9.49 2.29 -9.37
C ASP A 62 -10.06 3.23 -10.46
N PRO A 63 -9.25 3.70 -11.42
CA PRO A 63 -9.70 4.66 -12.42
C PRO A 63 -10.57 4.00 -13.51
N TRP A 64 -10.71 2.67 -13.49
CA TRP A 64 -11.63 1.94 -14.39
C TRP A 64 -13.00 1.74 -13.77
N GLN A 65 -13.19 2.03 -12.48
CA GLN A 65 -14.52 2.09 -11.91
C GLN A 65 -15.22 3.37 -12.39
N PRO A 66 -16.50 3.27 -12.81
CA PRO A 66 -17.27 4.46 -13.17
C PRO A 66 -17.27 5.43 -12.00
N ALA A 67 -17.11 6.72 -12.29
CA ALA A 67 -17.27 7.77 -11.29
C ALA A 67 -18.70 7.63 -10.72
N ALA A 68 -18.79 7.43 -9.41
CA ALA A 68 -20.06 7.41 -8.68
C ALA A 68 -20.73 8.79 -8.74
#